data_AF-A0A850GAT9-F1
#
_entry.id   AF-A0A850GAT9-F1
#
_cell.length_a   1.000
_cell.length_b   1.000
_cell.length_c   1.000
_cell.angle_alpha   90.00
_cell.angle_beta   90.00
_cell.angle_gamma   90.00
#
_symmetry.space_group_name_H-M   'P 1'
#
loop_
_entity.id
_entity.type
_entity.pdbx_description
1 polymer ?
#
loop_
_entity_poly.entity_id
_entity_poly.type
_entity_poly.pdbx_seq_one_letter_code
_entity_poly.pdbx_strand_id
1 'polypeptide(L)'
;MEIRSNTTGLAAGLSAQSDVDGREHCVVAVVGTYHADPDGQLHLAPEQHPPTMCDVHHGDPAQTSVAMEHDFALRKPATDVIVVGKAVAPNGEPVTELPVRLEVDGRSKDLLVIGERRWVRAGLGLRPSAPVPFTEMPLVFDQAYGGPSDLRNPLGVGADPAEGQPLPNIEDPRAQLQGPRSRSAPVGVGCVGRSWDPRRAFAGTYDERWRAERCPFLPEDFDDRYFQCAPLDQQFPHFRGGELIRCVHMAERSVVTYRIPEQAPPVSFDFVAGRVERRAVLDTVILEPHHERVRLVWRASAPLTKKLTDLRGVDVGEQPLPARDGIIGYRRGKPVFPGIAATLRWLAPRRDRPRGGR
;
A
#
# COMPACT_ATOMS: atom_id res chain seq x y z
N MET A 1 -20.07 -13.95 0.04
CA MET A 1 -18.89 -13.29 -0.56
C MET A 1 -17.66 -13.97 0.03
N GLU A 2 -17.02 -14.83 -0.74
CA GLU A 2 -15.83 -15.59 -0.30
C GLU A 2 -14.87 -15.78 -1.50
N ILE A 3 -13.59 -15.98 -1.20
CA ILE A 3 -12.60 -16.42 -2.19
C ILE A 3 -12.68 -17.95 -2.25
N ARG A 4 -13.09 -18.50 -3.40
CA ARG A 4 -13.28 -19.95 -3.60
C ARG A 4 -12.00 -20.64 -4.03
N SER A 5 -11.16 -19.92 -4.77
CA SER A 5 -9.89 -20.43 -5.29
C SER A 5 -8.86 -19.31 -5.38
N ASN A 6 -7.59 -19.66 -5.12
CA ASN A 6 -6.46 -18.79 -5.32
C ASN A 6 -5.30 -19.61 -5.89
N THR A 7 -4.95 -19.37 -7.16
CA THR A 7 -3.90 -20.12 -7.88
C THR A 7 -2.58 -19.37 -7.99
N THR A 8 -2.49 -18.17 -7.39
CA THR A 8 -1.32 -17.29 -7.55
C THR A 8 -0.13 -17.68 -6.67
N GLY A 9 -0.36 -18.45 -5.61
CA GLY A 9 0.63 -18.67 -4.54
C GLY A 9 0.81 -17.48 -3.59
N LEU A 10 0.07 -16.39 -3.81
CA LEU A 10 0.07 -15.18 -2.98
C LEU A 10 -1.07 -15.24 -1.95
N ALA A 11 -1.03 -14.38 -0.94
CA ALA A 11 -2.17 -14.21 -0.04
C ALA A 11 -3.28 -13.39 -0.72
N ALA A 12 -4.54 -13.63 -0.36
CA ALA A 12 -5.65 -12.84 -0.88
C ALA A 12 -6.77 -12.72 0.16
N GLY A 13 -7.49 -11.61 0.08
CA GLY A 13 -8.61 -11.29 0.96
C GLY A 13 -9.63 -10.44 0.23
N LEU A 14 -10.81 -10.28 0.82
CA LEU A 14 -11.85 -9.42 0.26
C LEU A 14 -12.59 -8.64 1.34
N SER A 15 -13.13 -7.50 0.96
CA SER A 15 -14.00 -6.66 1.79
C SER A 15 -15.01 -5.92 0.91
N ALA A 16 -16.09 -5.42 1.52
CA ALA A 16 -17.04 -4.54 0.84
C ALA A 16 -16.66 -3.08 1.09
N GLN A 17 -16.77 -2.23 0.07
CA GLN A 17 -16.54 -0.79 0.17
C GLN A 17 -17.62 -0.04 -0.61
N SER A 18 -18.12 1.06 -0.06
CA SER A 18 -19.10 1.94 -0.73
C SER A 18 -18.39 3.00 -1.57
N ASP A 19 -18.92 3.29 -2.75
CA ASP A 19 -18.55 4.48 -3.52
C ASP A 19 -19.36 5.72 -3.09
N VAL A 20 -19.11 6.86 -3.75
CA VAL A 20 -19.78 8.13 -3.50
C VAL A 20 -21.30 8.08 -3.72
N ASP A 21 -21.77 7.18 -4.57
CA ASP A 21 -23.19 6.96 -4.85
C ASP A 21 -23.82 5.95 -3.88
N GLY A 22 -23.07 5.49 -2.87
CA GLY A 22 -23.51 4.48 -1.91
C GLY A 22 -23.62 3.08 -2.51
N ARG A 23 -23.03 2.84 -3.68
CA ARG A 23 -23.00 1.52 -4.28
C ARG A 23 -21.85 0.71 -3.68
N GLU A 24 -22.18 -0.46 -3.17
CA GLU A 24 -21.20 -1.39 -2.64
C GLU A 24 -20.37 -2.03 -3.74
N HIS A 25 -19.08 -2.24 -3.49
CA HIS A 25 -18.15 -2.98 -4.33
C HIS A 25 -17.50 -4.08 -3.52
N CYS A 26 -17.30 -5.25 -4.12
CA CYS A 26 -16.39 -6.25 -3.58
C CYS A 26 -14.98 -5.85 -4.02
N VAL A 27 -14.14 -5.52 -3.04
CA VAL A 27 -12.73 -5.21 -3.22
C VAL A 27 -11.93 -6.45 -2.84
N VAL A 28 -11.06 -6.87 -3.76
CA VAL A 28 -10.16 -8.00 -3.58
C VAL A 28 -8.74 -7.45 -3.55
N ALA A 29 -8.02 -7.75 -2.47
CA ALA A 29 -6.60 -7.48 -2.32
C ALA A 29 -5.83 -8.78 -2.47
N VAL A 30 -4.85 -8.80 -3.36
CA VAL A 30 -3.89 -9.89 -3.53
C VAL A 30 -2.54 -9.36 -3.06
N VAL A 31 -1.92 -10.03 -2.10
CA VAL A 31 -0.69 -9.57 -1.45
C VAL A 31 0.40 -10.61 -1.63
N GLY A 32 1.48 -10.18 -2.29
CA GLY A 32 2.70 -10.97 -2.42
C GLY A 32 3.78 -10.45 -1.48
N THR A 33 4.32 -11.34 -0.65
CA THR A 33 5.49 -11.07 0.20
C THR A 33 6.73 -11.66 -0.46
N TYR A 34 7.77 -10.85 -0.66
CA TYR A 34 8.99 -11.26 -1.33
C TYR A 34 10.23 -10.88 -0.53
N HIS A 35 11.29 -11.67 -0.67
CA HIS A 35 12.65 -11.26 -0.32
C HIS A 35 13.41 -10.85 -1.58
N ALA A 36 14.14 -9.75 -1.49
CA ALA A 36 15.05 -9.31 -2.53
C ALA A 36 16.41 -10.02 -2.37
N ASP A 37 16.97 -10.50 -3.47
CA ASP A 37 18.38 -10.92 -3.50
C ASP A 37 19.32 -9.72 -3.70
N PRO A 38 20.66 -9.91 -3.67
CA PRO A 38 21.62 -8.82 -3.86
C PRO A 38 21.51 -8.08 -5.21
N ASP A 39 20.98 -8.73 -6.26
CA ASP A 39 20.74 -8.12 -7.57
C ASP A 39 19.38 -7.42 -7.66
N GLY A 40 18.59 -7.50 -6.58
CA GLY A 40 17.26 -6.95 -6.40
C GLY A 40 16.15 -7.76 -7.03
N GLN A 41 16.40 -8.99 -7.46
CA GLN A 41 15.33 -9.88 -7.93
C GLN A 41 14.47 -10.33 -6.75
N LEU A 42 13.16 -10.35 -6.97
CA LEU A 42 12.21 -10.71 -5.92
C LEU A 42 11.90 -12.20 -5.96
N HIS A 43 12.15 -12.87 -4.84
CA HIS A 43 11.82 -14.27 -4.61
C HIS A 43 10.66 -14.36 -3.63
N LEU A 44 9.65 -15.16 -3.93
CA LEU A 44 8.48 -15.30 -3.07
C LEU A 44 8.91 -15.79 -1.68
N ALA A 45 8.48 -15.09 -0.64
CA ALA A 45 8.79 -15.48 0.73
C ALA A 45 8.13 -16.82 1.07
N PRO A 46 8.80 -17.72 1.82
CA PRO A 46 8.20 -18.99 2.26
C PRO A 46 6.91 -18.79 3.06
N GLU A 47 6.86 -17.70 3.85
CA GLU A 47 5.68 -17.27 4.59
C GLU A 47 5.08 -16.02 3.94
N GLN A 48 3.83 -16.13 3.51
CA GLN A 48 3.07 -15.01 2.96
C GLN A 48 2.30 -14.30 4.06
N HIS A 49 2.42 -12.98 4.11
CA HIS A 49 1.59 -12.17 5.00
C HIS A 49 0.19 -12.01 4.41
N PRO A 50 -0.87 -12.22 5.20
CA PRO A 50 -2.22 -11.96 4.75
C PRO A 50 -2.43 -10.47 4.48
N PRO A 51 -3.44 -10.09 3.69
CA PRO A 51 -3.84 -8.70 3.55
C PRO A 51 -4.15 -8.06 4.90
N THR A 52 -3.74 -6.81 5.05
CA THR A 52 -3.94 -5.99 6.25
C THR A 52 -5.43 -5.64 6.35
N MET A 53 -6.10 -6.18 7.38
CA MET A 53 -7.55 -6.02 7.57
C MET A 53 -7.93 -4.68 8.23
N CYS A 54 -7.04 -4.12 9.05
CA CYS A 54 -7.20 -2.84 9.73
C CYS A 54 -5.86 -2.11 9.79
N ASP A 55 -5.90 -0.79 9.94
CA ASP A 55 -4.69 0.03 10.00
C ASP A 55 -3.78 -0.44 11.15
N VAL A 56 -2.48 -0.57 10.86
CA VAL A 56 -1.44 -0.97 11.81
C VAL A 56 -0.60 0.26 12.13
N HIS A 57 -0.49 0.59 13.42
CA HIS A 57 0.32 1.70 13.91
C HIS A 57 1.70 1.22 14.40
N HIS A 58 2.69 2.11 14.40
CA HIS A 58 4.03 1.80 14.95
C HIS A 58 4.01 1.56 16.47
N GLY A 59 3.02 2.11 17.18
CA GLY A 59 2.79 1.93 18.60
C GLY A 59 1.38 2.40 18.97
N ASP A 60 1.26 3.24 19.99
CA ASP A 60 -0.01 3.86 20.38
C ASP A 60 -0.56 4.73 19.23
N PRO A 61 -1.78 4.47 18.70
CA PRO A 61 -2.39 5.28 17.65
C PRO A 61 -2.56 6.77 17.98
N ALA A 62 -2.60 7.13 19.26
CA ALA A 62 -2.71 8.52 19.69
C ALA A 62 -1.37 9.28 19.60
N GLN A 63 -0.25 8.58 19.47
CA GLN A 63 1.10 9.16 19.55
C GLN A 63 1.96 8.81 18.34
N THR A 64 1.62 7.75 17.60
CA THR A 64 2.45 7.23 16.51
C THR A 64 1.74 7.22 15.18
N SER A 65 2.52 7.48 14.14
CA SER A 65 2.05 7.40 12.77
C SER A 65 1.63 5.98 12.37
N VAL A 66 0.77 5.89 11.34
CA VAL A 66 0.34 4.62 10.76
C VAL A 66 1.53 3.97 10.05
N ALA A 67 1.83 2.72 10.37
CA ALA A 67 2.84 1.93 9.67
C ALA A 67 2.29 1.43 8.33
N MET A 68 1.06 0.91 8.34
CA MET A 68 0.38 0.36 7.15
C MET A 68 -1.12 0.57 7.25
N GLU A 69 -1.75 1.02 6.16
CA GLU A 69 -3.21 1.07 6.09
C GLU A 69 -3.78 -0.29 5.67
N HIS A 70 -5.08 -0.50 5.91
CA HIS A 70 -5.77 -1.68 5.39
C HIS A 70 -5.73 -1.76 3.85
N ASP A 71 -5.65 -2.98 3.32
CA ASP A 71 -5.46 -3.24 1.89
C ASP A 71 -6.75 -3.14 1.06
N PHE A 72 -7.83 -2.64 1.65
CA PHE A 72 -9.17 -2.67 1.07
C PHE A 72 -9.74 -1.29 0.71
N ALA A 73 -8.88 -0.30 0.42
CA ALA A 73 -9.35 0.95 -0.19
C ALA A 73 -10.16 0.66 -1.47
N LEU A 74 -11.23 1.40 -1.75
CA LEU A 74 -12.06 1.13 -2.93
C LEU A 74 -11.25 1.22 -4.24
N ARG A 75 -10.44 2.28 -4.35
CA ARG A 75 -9.58 2.57 -5.50
C ARG A 75 -8.41 3.42 -5.06
N LYS A 76 -7.23 3.15 -5.61
CA LYS A 76 -6.07 4.03 -5.54
C LYS A 76 -5.72 4.53 -6.94
N PRO A 77 -5.76 5.86 -7.20
CA PRO A 77 -5.47 6.41 -8.53
C PRO A 77 -4.04 6.21 -9.03
N ALA A 78 -3.10 5.84 -8.16
CA ALA A 78 -1.69 5.66 -8.44
C ALA A 78 -1.09 4.56 -7.55
N THR A 79 0.16 4.16 -7.79
CA THR A 79 0.93 3.30 -6.89
C THR A 79 1.56 4.12 -5.78
N ASP A 80 1.24 3.79 -4.53
CA ASP A 80 1.92 4.27 -3.34
C ASP A 80 3.20 3.46 -3.11
N VAL A 81 4.35 4.11 -2.91
CA VAL A 81 5.58 3.46 -2.41
C VAL A 81 5.86 3.96 -1.00
N ILE A 82 5.78 3.08 -0.02
CA ILE A 82 6.04 3.41 1.40
C ILE A 82 7.15 2.53 1.96
N VAL A 83 7.88 3.06 2.95
CA VAL A 83 8.91 2.34 3.69
C VAL A 83 8.45 2.16 5.12
N VAL A 84 8.43 0.92 5.59
CA VAL A 84 8.30 0.55 7.00
C VAL A 84 9.66 0.07 7.46
N GLY A 85 10.41 0.93 8.14
CA GLY A 85 11.78 0.60 8.51
C GLY A 85 12.51 1.66 9.31
N LYS A 86 13.83 1.59 9.24
CA LYS A 86 14.77 2.37 10.04
C LYS A 86 15.96 2.78 9.18
N ALA A 87 16.56 3.92 9.51
CA ALA A 87 17.90 4.25 9.09
C ALA A 87 18.89 3.35 9.83
N VAL A 88 19.91 2.85 9.13
CA VAL A 88 20.91 1.93 9.67
C VAL A 88 22.30 2.45 9.33
N ALA A 89 23.11 2.71 10.35
CA ALA A 89 24.46 3.20 10.21
C ALA A 89 25.38 2.11 9.60
N PRO A 90 26.25 2.47 8.65
CA PRO A 90 27.16 1.51 8.02
C PRO A 90 28.07 0.81 9.05
N ASN A 91 28.28 -0.49 8.87
CA ASN A 91 29.16 -1.33 9.69
C ASN A 91 28.84 -1.36 11.19
N GLY A 92 27.64 -0.90 11.59
CA GLY A 92 27.25 -0.82 13.01
C GLY A 92 27.98 0.28 13.80
N GLU A 93 28.70 1.19 13.12
CA GLU A 93 29.42 2.28 13.77
C GLU A 93 28.46 3.43 14.11
N PRO A 94 28.43 3.92 15.36
CA PRO A 94 27.54 5.02 15.74
C PRO A 94 27.85 6.31 14.96
N VAL A 95 26.81 6.91 14.39
CA VAL A 95 26.86 8.20 13.68
C VAL A 95 25.94 9.21 14.34
N THR A 96 26.25 10.49 14.21
CA THR A 96 25.37 11.56 14.68
C THR A 96 24.38 12.03 13.61
N GLU A 97 24.72 11.83 12.34
CA GLU A 97 23.94 12.20 11.17
C GLU A 97 24.12 11.14 10.08
N LEU A 98 23.04 10.80 9.39
CA LEU A 98 23.02 9.79 8.35
C LEU A 98 22.10 10.22 7.20
N PRO A 99 22.66 10.50 6.01
CA PRO A 99 21.86 10.69 4.81
C PRO A 99 21.18 9.38 4.42
N VAL A 100 19.88 9.43 4.16
CA VAL A 100 19.06 8.29 3.76
C VAL A 100 18.37 8.64 2.44
N ARG A 101 18.31 7.69 1.51
CA ARG A 101 17.69 7.91 0.19
C ARG A 101 16.72 6.80 -0.19
N LEU A 102 15.54 7.20 -0.66
CA LEU A 102 14.62 6.36 -1.41
C LEU A 102 14.69 6.77 -2.89
N GLU A 103 15.08 5.85 -3.76
CA GLU A 103 15.05 6.02 -5.21
C GLU A 103 14.01 5.07 -5.80
N VAL A 104 13.11 5.58 -6.63
CA VAL A 104 12.05 4.81 -7.27
C VAL A 104 11.95 5.28 -8.71
N ASP A 105 12.32 4.40 -9.64
CA ASP A 105 12.21 4.63 -11.09
C ASP A 105 12.74 6.01 -11.54
N GLY A 106 13.96 6.34 -11.07
CA GLY A 106 14.65 7.59 -11.40
C GLY A 106 14.23 8.83 -10.58
N ARG A 107 13.18 8.75 -9.77
CA ARG A 107 12.86 9.79 -8.75
C ARG A 107 13.57 9.47 -7.44
N SER A 108 14.15 10.47 -6.80
CA SER A 108 14.86 10.31 -5.52
C SER A 108 14.30 11.25 -4.45
N LYS A 109 14.18 10.71 -3.24
CA LYS A 109 13.89 11.46 -2.02
C LYS A 109 15.05 11.29 -1.04
N ASP A 110 15.64 12.42 -0.66
CA ASP A 110 16.73 12.49 0.32
C ASP A 110 16.19 12.95 1.66
N LEU A 111 16.57 12.25 2.71
CA LEU A 111 16.32 12.61 4.10
C LEU A 111 17.67 12.71 4.83
N LEU A 112 17.75 13.58 5.82
CA LEU A 112 18.84 13.55 6.78
C LEU A 112 18.29 13.07 8.12
N VAL A 113 18.85 11.94 8.59
CA VAL A 113 18.51 11.38 9.89
C VAL A 113 19.56 11.82 10.90
N ILE A 114 19.14 12.60 11.88
CA ILE A 114 20.01 13.17 12.90
C ILE A 114 19.67 12.51 14.24
N GLY A 115 20.71 12.25 15.03
CA GLY A 115 20.59 11.74 16.40
C GLY A 115 19.70 12.62 17.27
N GLU A 116 19.25 12.08 18.41
CA GLU A 116 18.36 12.81 19.30
C GLU A 116 18.92 14.18 19.69
N ARG A 117 18.09 15.21 19.59
CA ARG A 117 18.43 16.59 19.94
C ARG A 117 17.30 17.25 20.70
N ARG A 118 17.65 18.24 21.51
CA ARG A 118 16.71 19.10 22.24
C ARG A 118 17.07 20.56 22.05
N TRP A 119 16.08 21.44 22.16
CA TRP A 119 16.33 22.87 22.26
C TRP A 119 17.01 23.19 23.59
N VAL A 120 18.19 23.82 23.54
CA VAL A 120 18.94 24.25 24.72
C VAL A 120 19.15 25.75 24.70
N ARG A 121 19.20 26.37 25.88
CA ARG A 121 19.56 27.78 26.00
C ARG A 121 21.00 28.01 25.55
N ALA A 122 21.20 29.00 24.69
CA ALA A 122 22.52 29.46 24.30
C ALA A 122 22.51 30.98 24.10
N GLY A 123 23.16 31.69 25.03
CA GLY A 123 23.10 33.15 25.08
C GLY A 123 21.65 33.64 25.23
N LEU A 124 21.23 34.52 24.33
CA LEU A 124 19.88 35.11 24.32
C LEU A 124 18.83 34.26 23.59
N GLY A 125 19.18 33.08 23.07
CA GLY A 125 18.28 32.28 22.23
C GLY A 125 18.29 30.78 22.56
N LEU A 126 17.51 30.03 21.78
CA LEU A 126 17.54 28.57 21.75
C LEU A 126 18.37 28.11 20.55
N ARG A 127 19.08 27.00 20.73
CA ARG A 127 19.75 26.27 19.64
C ARG A 127 19.55 24.76 19.81
N PRO A 128 19.71 23.96 18.76
CA PRO A 128 19.79 22.51 18.91
C PRO A 128 20.97 22.11 19.81
N SER A 129 20.79 21.09 20.64
CA SER A 129 21.90 20.41 21.33
C SER A 129 22.80 19.67 20.34
N ALA A 130 23.96 19.22 20.80
CA ALA A 130 24.71 18.22 20.05
C ALA A 130 23.85 16.95 19.85
N PRO A 131 23.84 16.35 18.65
CA PRO A 131 23.13 15.10 18.40
C PRO A 131 23.74 13.93 19.16
N VAL A 132 22.88 13.09 19.75
CA VAL A 132 23.31 11.82 20.38
C VAL A 132 23.63 10.80 19.28
N PRO A 133 24.82 10.17 19.27
CA PRO A 133 25.15 9.13 18.28
C PRO A 133 24.17 7.95 18.32
N PHE A 134 23.86 7.40 17.14
CA PHE A 134 22.98 6.25 16.97
C PHE A 134 23.53 5.27 15.93
N THR A 135 23.18 3.99 16.05
CA THR A 135 23.42 2.97 15.01
C THR A 135 22.18 2.70 14.18
N GLU A 136 20.99 2.91 14.75
CA GLU A 136 19.71 2.76 14.08
C GLU A 136 18.72 3.83 14.54
N MET A 137 17.83 4.27 13.63
CA MET A 137 16.78 5.25 13.95
C MET A 137 15.51 4.94 13.14
N PRO A 138 14.33 4.76 13.76
CA PRO A 138 13.07 4.53 13.03
C PRO A 138 12.75 5.64 12.03
N LEU A 139 12.23 5.27 10.85
CA LEU A 139 11.80 6.23 9.82
C LEU A 139 10.29 6.48 9.92
N VAL A 140 9.87 7.16 10.99
CA VAL A 140 8.46 7.40 11.34
C VAL A 140 8.12 8.88 11.35
N PHE A 141 6.89 9.25 11.00
CA PHE A 141 6.50 10.67 10.89
C PHE A 141 6.43 11.40 12.25
N ASP A 142 6.21 10.68 13.34
CA ASP A 142 6.26 11.23 14.69
C ASP A 142 7.67 11.71 15.09
N GLN A 143 8.72 11.31 14.36
CA GLN A 143 10.09 11.84 14.48
C GLN A 143 10.45 12.90 13.42
N ALA A 144 9.50 13.28 12.56
CA ALA A 144 9.67 14.32 11.56
C ALA A 144 9.15 15.68 12.06
N TYR A 145 9.44 16.75 11.31
CA TYR A 145 8.92 18.08 11.62
C TYR A 145 7.39 18.08 11.73
N GLY A 146 6.86 18.69 12.78
CA GLY A 146 5.44 18.82 13.01
C GLY A 146 5.10 19.09 14.47
N GLY A 147 3.87 18.77 14.85
CA GLY A 147 3.32 18.94 16.19
C GLY A 147 1.85 19.34 16.13
N PRO A 148 1.15 19.42 17.27
CA PRO A 148 -0.31 19.65 17.31
C PRO A 148 -0.78 20.92 16.58
N SER A 149 0.09 21.92 16.44
CA SER A 149 -0.15 23.16 15.71
C SER A 149 0.04 23.06 14.19
N ASP A 150 0.67 21.98 13.70
CA ASP A 150 0.96 21.73 12.29
C ASP A 150 0.15 20.54 11.77
N LEU A 151 -0.99 20.83 11.14
CA LEU A 151 -1.94 19.83 10.65
C LEU A 151 -1.40 18.99 9.48
N ARG A 152 -0.23 19.34 8.93
CA ARG A 152 0.48 18.53 7.93
C ARG A 152 1.12 17.29 8.56
N ASN A 153 1.49 17.37 9.83
CA ASN A 153 2.00 16.26 10.65
C ASN A 153 1.73 16.54 12.14
N PRO A 154 0.49 16.33 12.63
CA PRO A 154 0.11 16.67 13.99
C PRO A 154 0.80 15.82 15.06
N LEU A 155 1.38 14.67 14.69
CA LEU A 155 2.12 13.77 15.57
C LEU A 155 3.63 14.06 15.60
N GLY A 156 4.13 14.94 14.73
CA GLY A 156 5.54 15.28 14.65
C GLY A 156 6.04 16.13 15.82
N VAL A 157 7.29 16.56 15.71
CA VAL A 157 7.96 17.38 16.73
C VAL A 157 8.63 18.61 16.12
N GLY A 158 8.97 19.60 16.95
CA GLY A 158 9.76 20.77 16.54
C GLY A 158 9.00 21.96 15.95
N ALA A 159 7.67 21.90 15.78
CA ALA A 159 6.87 23.06 15.37
C ALA A 159 6.79 24.16 16.45
N ASP A 160 6.78 23.76 17.72
CA ASP A 160 6.63 24.64 18.89
C ASP A 160 7.91 24.63 19.77
N PRO A 161 8.94 25.41 19.42
CA PRO A 161 10.24 25.35 20.10
C PRO A 161 10.20 25.97 21.49
N ALA A 162 10.61 25.18 22.49
CA ALA A 162 10.81 25.60 23.87
C ALA A 162 12.01 24.86 24.46
N GLU A 163 12.66 25.43 25.47
CA GLU A 163 13.80 24.78 26.14
C GLU A 163 13.43 23.38 26.64
N GLY A 164 14.27 22.39 26.33
CA GLY A 164 14.07 20.97 26.65
C GLY A 164 13.19 20.21 25.66
N GLN A 165 12.41 20.88 24.79
CA GLN A 165 11.59 20.21 23.77
C GLN A 165 12.47 19.52 22.71
N PRO A 166 12.04 18.36 22.19
CA PRO A 166 12.80 17.63 21.18
C PRO A 166 12.80 18.36 19.82
N LEU A 167 13.84 18.07 19.03
CA LEU A 167 13.86 18.36 17.60
C LEU A 167 13.56 17.08 16.78
N PRO A 168 13.12 17.20 15.52
CA PRO A 168 12.99 16.07 14.63
C PRO A 168 14.29 15.29 14.47
N ASN A 169 14.18 13.97 14.37
CA ASN A 169 15.28 13.13 13.91
C ASN A 169 15.31 13.09 12.38
N ILE A 170 14.17 13.22 11.71
CA ILE A 170 14.05 13.17 10.25
C ILE A 170 13.84 14.58 9.72
N GLU A 171 14.85 15.12 9.03
CA GLU A 171 14.80 16.46 8.45
C GLU A 171 15.05 16.44 6.93
N ASP A 172 14.55 17.48 6.26
CA ASP A 172 14.95 17.77 4.88
C ASP A 172 16.41 18.28 4.92
N PRO A 173 17.36 17.64 4.22
CA PRO A 173 18.75 18.09 4.19
C PRO A 173 18.93 19.54 3.71
N ARG A 174 17.93 20.11 3.00
CA ARG A 174 17.94 21.47 2.48
C ARG A 174 17.25 22.48 3.41
N ALA A 175 16.55 22.04 4.45
CA ALA A 175 15.74 22.88 5.32
C ALA A 175 15.83 22.44 6.80
N GLN A 176 17.06 22.32 7.30
CA GLN A 176 17.33 21.92 8.67
C GLN A 176 16.93 22.98 9.71
N LEU A 177 16.57 22.54 10.91
CA LEU A 177 16.25 23.44 12.03
C LEU A 177 17.50 23.95 12.73
N GLN A 178 17.96 25.15 12.37
CA GLN A 178 19.15 25.79 12.96
C GLN A 178 18.84 26.68 14.18
N GLY A 179 17.56 27.00 14.40
CA GLY A 179 17.11 27.92 15.47
C GLY A 179 15.58 27.96 15.60
N PRO A 180 15.03 28.58 16.66
CA PRO A 180 13.59 28.50 17.00
C PRO A 180 12.65 29.19 15.98
N ARG A 181 13.19 30.03 15.10
CA ARG A 181 12.43 30.64 14.00
C ARG A 181 12.45 29.82 12.71
N SER A 182 13.24 28.74 12.67
CA SER A 182 13.29 27.84 11.52
C SER A 182 11.94 27.15 11.36
N ARG A 183 11.53 26.94 10.12
CA ARG A 183 10.34 26.18 9.75
C ARG A 183 10.74 25.21 8.65
N SER A 184 10.17 24.02 8.68
CA SER A 184 10.40 22.99 7.65
C SER A 184 9.07 22.40 7.21
N ALA A 185 9.11 21.55 6.19
CA ALA A 185 7.98 20.68 5.87
C ALA A 185 8.19 19.33 6.58
N PRO A 186 7.11 18.63 7.00
CA PRO A 186 7.23 17.23 7.37
C PRO A 186 7.79 16.43 6.17
N VAL A 187 8.87 15.70 6.40
CA VAL A 187 9.45 14.77 5.42
C VAL A 187 9.54 13.38 6.04
N GLY A 188 9.32 12.36 5.23
CA GLY A 188 9.30 10.97 5.69
C GLY A 188 8.98 10.04 4.53
N VAL A 189 9.07 8.73 4.76
CA VAL A 189 8.87 7.68 3.74
C VAL A 189 7.72 6.71 4.06
N GLY A 190 7.07 6.84 5.22
CA GLY A 190 5.93 6.01 5.65
C GLY A 190 4.57 6.53 5.18
N CYS A 191 3.48 6.13 5.85
CA CYS A 191 2.13 6.60 5.55
C CYS A 191 1.86 8.00 6.13
N VAL A 192 1.26 8.87 5.32
CA VAL A 192 0.66 10.14 5.74
C VAL A 192 -0.73 9.86 6.31
N GLY A 193 -1.05 10.36 7.50
CA GLY A 193 -2.35 10.12 8.14
C GLY A 193 -3.55 10.67 7.36
N ARG A 194 -4.69 9.95 7.40
CA ARG A 194 -5.95 10.32 6.73
C ARG A 194 -6.50 11.69 7.11
N SER A 195 -6.35 12.05 8.39
CA SER A 195 -6.82 13.32 8.94
C SER A 195 -5.86 14.49 8.74
N TRP A 196 -4.68 14.25 8.16
CA TRP A 196 -3.65 15.26 7.99
C TRP A 196 -3.91 16.08 6.73
N ASP A 197 -3.46 17.33 6.69
CA ASP A 197 -3.69 18.26 5.59
C ASP A 197 -3.44 17.70 4.18
N PRO A 198 -2.38 16.90 3.91
CA PRO A 198 -2.13 16.38 2.57
C PRO A 198 -3.24 15.45 2.04
N ARG A 199 -4.08 14.90 2.92
CA ARG A 199 -5.17 13.97 2.56
C ARG A 199 -6.55 14.49 2.92
N ARG A 200 -6.65 15.28 3.98
CA ARG A 200 -7.91 15.82 4.50
C ARG A 200 -8.73 16.55 3.44
N ALA A 201 -8.07 17.27 2.52
CA ALA A 201 -8.73 17.98 1.43
C ALA A 201 -9.48 17.05 0.45
N PHE A 202 -9.14 15.75 0.39
CA PHE A 202 -9.77 14.77 -0.50
C PHE A 202 -10.93 14.02 0.16
N ALA A 203 -11.15 14.19 1.47
CA ALA A 203 -12.27 13.56 2.17
C ALA A 203 -13.63 14.13 1.76
N GLY A 204 -13.65 15.27 1.06
CA GLY A 204 -14.87 16.00 0.71
C GLY A 204 -15.42 16.85 1.87
N THR A 205 -16.56 17.48 1.62
CA THR A 205 -17.17 18.48 2.51
C THR A 205 -18.28 17.86 3.38
N TYR A 206 -18.05 17.78 4.69
CA TYR A 206 -19.01 17.26 5.69
C TYR A 206 -19.76 18.39 6.42
N ASP A 207 -20.55 19.17 5.70
CA ASP A 207 -21.32 20.32 6.24
C ASP A 207 -22.77 19.97 6.63
N GLU A 208 -23.57 20.97 7.00
CA GLU A 208 -24.99 20.78 7.38
C GLU A 208 -25.83 20.22 6.22
N ARG A 209 -25.49 20.57 4.97
CA ARG A 209 -26.20 20.05 3.80
C ARG A 209 -25.89 18.56 3.61
N TRP A 210 -24.63 18.15 3.73
CA TRP A 210 -24.27 16.73 3.76
C TRP A 210 -25.04 15.99 4.86
N ARG A 211 -25.11 16.56 6.08
CA ARG A 211 -25.87 15.96 7.20
C ARG A 211 -27.37 15.79 6.89
N ALA A 212 -27.99 16.78 6.26
CA ALA A 212 -29.42 16.78 5.97
C ALA A 212 -29.82 15.91 4.76
N GLU A 213 -28.98 15.88 3.72
CA GLU A 213 -29.36 15.34 2.41
C GLU A 213 -28.61 14.07 2.01
N ARG A 214 -27.43 13.78 2.58
CA ARG A 214 -26.50 12.77 2.07
C ARG A 214 -26.03 11.73 3.08
N CYS A 215 -25.95 12.11 4.36
CA CYS A 215 -25.62 11.18 5.45
C CYS A 215 -26.52 9.93 5.37
N PRO A 216 -25.95 8.70 5.45
CA PRO A 216 -24.58 8.36 5.86
C PRO A 216 -23.57 8.15 4.71
N PHE A 217 -23.86 8.53 3.47
CA PHE A 217 -22.96 8.32 2.33
C PHE A 217 -21.80 9.33 2.30
N LEU A 218 -20.78 9.06 1.48
CA LEU A 218 -19.66 9.98 1.27
C LEU A 218 -20.15 11.32 0.65
N PRO A 219 -19.45 12.45 0.89
CA PRO A 219 -19.71 13.70 0.20
C PRO A 219 -19.56 13.58 -1.32
N GLU A 220 -20.31 14.38 -2.09
CA GLU A 220 -20.23 14.39 -3.57
C GLU A 220 -18.85 14.76 -4.11
N ASP A 221 -18.11 15.58 -3.36
CA ASP A 221 -16.77 16.04 -3.66
C ASP A 221 -15.67 15.15 -3.05
N PHE A 222 -16.02 13.95 -2.57
CA PHE A 222 -15.03 12.95 -2.17
C PHE A 222 -14.14 12.58 -3.35
N ASP A 223 -12.83 12.56 -3.12
CA ASP A 223 -11.83 12.26 -4.15
C ASP A 223 -11.04 11.02 -3.75
N ASP A 224 -10.94 10.04 -4.67
CA ASP A 224 -10.23 8.77 -4.45
C ASP A 224 -8.74 8.96 -4.09
N ARG A 225 -8.15 10.14 -4.35
CA ARG A 225 -6.82 10.51 -3.82
C ARG A 225 -6.74 10.47 -2.30
N TYR A 226 -7.88 10.55 -1.59
CA TYR A 226 -7.97 10.30 -0.16
C TYR A 226 -7.38 8.95 0.24
N PHE A 227 -7.47 7.93 -0.62
CA PHE A 227 -6.93 6.60 -0.36
C PHE A 227 -5.42 6.48 -0.58
N GLN A 228 -4.75 7.48 -1.16
CA GLN A 228 -3.29 7.48 -1.30
C GLN A 228 -2.64 7.83 0.03
N CYS A 229 -1.90 6.89 0.61
CA CYS A 229 -1.25 7.09 1.90
C CYS A 229 0.23 7.48 1.76
N ALA A 230 0.85 7.27 0.60
CA ALA A 230 2.24 7.72 0.41
C ALA A 230 2.32 9.26 0.30
N PRO A 231 3.43 9.86 0.75
CA PRO A 231 3.76 11.24 0.41
C PRO A 231 3.65 11.50 -1.10
N LEU A 232 3.29 12.73 -1.50
CA LEU A 232 3.02 13.03 -2.92
C LEU A 232 4.21 12.70 -3.85
N ASP A 233 5.44 12.89 -3.38
CA ASP A 233 6.67 12.57 -4.10
C ASP A 233 6.95 11.06 -4.20
N GLN A 234 6.17 10.24 -3.50
CA GLN A 234 6.21 8.78 -3.48
C GLN A 234 4.97 8.12 -4.12
N GLN A 235 4.16 8.91 -4.83
CA GLN A 235 3.04 8.43 -5.63
C GLN A 235 3.44 8.34 -7.11
N PHE A 236 3.22 7.18 -7.72
CA PHE A 236 3.66 6.88 -9.08
C PHE A 236 2.49 6.45 -9.96
N PRO A 237 2.56 6.63 -11.29
CA PRO A 237 1.67 5.89 -12.19
C PRO A 237 1.68 4.39 -11.84
N HIS A 238 0.56 3.71 -12.06
CA HIS A 238 0.46 2.29 -11.69
C HIS A 238 1.61 1.46 -12.25
N PHE A 239 2.33 0.80 -11.34
CA PHE A 239 3.44 -0.09 -11.71
C PHE A 239 2.95 -1.27 -12.52
N ARG A 240 3.76 -1.68 -13.49
CA ARG A 240 3.50 -2.81 -14.40
C ARG A 240 4.56 -3.90 -14.29
N GLY A 241 5.65 -3.64 -13.59
CA GLY A 241 6.83 -4.49 -13.55
C GLY A 241 8.01 -3.85 -14.28
N GLY A 242 9.21 -4.22 -13.84
CA GLY A 242 10.48 -3.66 -14.31
C GLY A 242 10.95 -2.44 -13.53
N GLU A 243 10.07 -1.78 -12.77
CA GLU A 243 10.44 -0.63 -11.95
C GLU A 243 11.54 -1.00 -10.95
N LEU A 244 12.50 -0.09 -10.82
CA LEU A 244 13.67 -0.27 -9.97
C LEU A 244 13.58 0.64 -8.76
N ILE A 245 13.69 0.05 -7.57
CA ILE A 245 13.63 0.76 -6.30
C ILE A 245 14.93 0.52 -5.54
N ARG A 246 15.51 1.56 -4.95
CA ARG A 246 16.69 1.47 -4.09
C ARG A 246 16.48 2.20 -2.79
N CYS A 247 16.84 1.54 -1.70
CA CYS A 247 16.83 2.07 -0.35
C CYS A 247 18.27 2.17 0.16
N VAL A 248 18.77 3.39 0.39
CA VAL A 248 20.14 3.66 0.83
C VAL A 248 20.16 3.92 2.33
N HIS A 249 21.04 3.22 3.05
CA HIS A 249 21.21 3.29 4.52
C HIS A 249 19.93 2.97 5.31
N MET A 250 19.14 2.01 4.83
CA MET A 250 17.92 1.54 5.50
C MET A 250 18.01 0.06 5.95
N ALA A 251 19.18 -0.55 5.82
CA ALA A 251 19.49 -1.94 6.14
C ALA A 251 20.98 -2.08 6.48
N GLU A 252 21.39 -3.26 6.95
CA GLU A 252 22.82 -3.58 7.15
C GLU A 252 23.61 -3.43 5.84
N ARG A 253 23.03 -3.86 4.72
CA ARG A 253 23.52 -3.49 3.39
C ARG A 253 23.30 -2.01 3.13
N SER A 254 24.33 -1.33 2.64
CA SER A 254 24.27 0.10 2.33
C SER A 254 23.20 0.46 1.31
N VAL A 255 22.91 -0.44 0.36
CA VAL A 255 21.83 -0.30 -0.62
C VAL A 255 21.06 -1.61 -0.74
N VAL A 256 19.76 -1.55 -0.53
CA VAL A 256 18.84 -2.65 -0.87
C VAL A 256 18.13 -2.28 -2.17
N THR A 257 18.16 -3.18 -3.15
CA THR A 257 17.55 -2.99 -4.46
C THR A 257 16.34 -3.90 -4.60
N TYR A 258 15.28 -3.40 -5.24
CA TYR A 258 14.09 -4.18 -5.59
C TYR A 258 13.75 -3.93 -7.04
N ARG A 259 13.51 -5.01 -7.79
CA ARG A 259 13.07 -4.95 -9.19
C ARG A 259 11.67 -5.55 -9.25
N ILE A 260 10.66 -4.69 -9.44
CA ILE A 260 9.26 -5.08 -9.35
C ILE A 260 8.94 -6.10 -10.47
N PRO A 261 8.30 -7.24 -10.17
CA PRO A 261 8.01 -8.26 -11.16
C PRO A 261 6.83 -7.85 -12.04
N GLU A 262 6.84 -8.28 -13.29
CA GLU A 262 5.70 -8.13 -14.20
C GLU A 262 4.60 -9.11 -13.80
N GLN A 263 3.64 -8.64 -12.99
CA GLN A 263 2.52 -9.44 -12.50
C GLN A 263 1.25 -8.59 -12.47
N ALA A 264 0.15 -9.15 -12.98
CA ALA A 264 -1.18 -8.55 -12.91
C ALA A 264 -2.20 -9.68 -12.68
N PRO A 265 -2.36 -10.16 -11.42
CA PRO A 265 -3.20 -11.31 -11.12
C PRO A 265 -4.63 -11.12 -11.65
N PRO A 266 -5.17 -12.04 -12.46
CA PRO A 266 -6.57 -11.96 -12.85
C PRO A 266 -7.46 -12.30 -11.64
N VAL A 267 -8.58 -11.60 -11.53
CA VAL A 267 -9.61 -11.80 -10.51
C VAL A 267 -10.95 -11.95 -11.22
N SER A 268 -11.61 -13.06 -10.98
CA SER A 268 -12.94 -13.36 -11.52
C SER A 268 -14.00 -13.25 -10.42
N PHE A 269 -14.96 -12.36 -10.64
CA PHE A 269 -16.13 -12.20 -9.78
C PHE A 269 -17.30 -12.96 -10.41
N ASP A 270 -17.79 -14.00 -9.74
CA ASP A 270 -18.87 -14.85 -10.24
C ASP A 270 -20.22 -14.40 -9.68
N PHE A 271 -20.97 -13.65 -10.47
CA PHE A 271 -22.31 -13.21 -10.11
C PHE A 271 -23.39 -14.14 -10.67
N VAL A 272 -24.58 -14.11 -10.07
CA VAL A 272 -25.78 -14.77 -10.62
C VAL A 272 -26.03 -14.39 -12.08
N ALA A 273 -25.80 -13.13 -12.44
CA ALA A 273 -26.01 -12.59 -13.79
C ALA A 273 -24.87 -12.90 -14.78
N GLY A 274 -23.72 -13.37 -14.30
CA GLY A 274 -22.55 -13.67 -15.14
C GLY A 274 -21.22 -13.41 -14.42
N ARG A 275 -20.14 -13.86 -15.07
CA ARG A 275 -18.77 -13.65 -14.56
C ARG A 275 -18.22 -12.32 -15.07
N VAL A 276 -17.56 -11.59 -14.17
CA VAL A 276 -16.83 -10.36 -14.46
C VAL A 276 -15.35 -10.59 -14.18
N GLU A 277 -14.50 -10.45 -15.19
CA GLU A 277 -13.05 -10.59 -15.05
C GLU A 277 -12.38 -9.22 -14.96
N ARG A 278 -11.39 -9.11 -14.07
CA ARG A 278 -10.56 -7.92 -13.87
C ARG A 278 -9.11 -8.35 -13.73
N ARG A 279 -8.18 -7.51 -14.18
CA ARG A 279 -6.77 -7.63 -13.79
C ARG A 279 -6.56 -6.75 -12.57
N ALA A 280 -5.98 -7.32 -11.52
CA ALA A 280 -5.65 -6.57 -10.32
C ALA A 280 -4.48 -5.62 -10.61
N VAL A 281 -4.59 -4.39 -10.11
CA VAL A 281 -3.64 -3.31 -10.36
C VAL A 281 -2.70 -3.17 -9.17
N LEU A 282 -1.39 -3.13 -9.42
CA LEU A 282 -0.39 -2.90 -8.37
C LEU A 282 -0.48 -1.44 -7.92
N ASP A 283 -1.03 -1.20 -6.74
CA ASP A 283 -1.29 0.16 -6.27
C ASP A 283 -0.64 0.48 -4.92
N THR A 284 0.00 -0.50 -4.28
CA THR A 284 0.78 -0.27 -3.06
C THR A 284 2.03 -1.17 -3.03
N VAL A 285 3.19 -0.55 -2.78
CA VAL A 285 4.47 -1.20 -2.56
C VAL A 285 4.95 -0.82 -1.17
N ILE A 286 5.12 -1.81 -0.29
CA ILE A 286 5.54 -1.64 1.09
C ILE A 286 6.93 -2.24 1.23
N LEU A 287 7.94 -1.38 1.42
CA LEU A 287 9.33 -1.77 1.55
C LEU A 287 9.69 -1.96 3.02
N GLU A 288 10.39 -3.04 3.33
CA GLU A 288 10.98 -3.31 4.64
C GLU A 288 12.48 -3.59 4.48
N PRO A 289 13.31 -2.55 4.20
CA PRO A 289 14.68 -2.74 3.72
C PRO A 289 15.58 -3.47 4.70
N HIS A 290 15.46 -3.19 5.99
CA HIS A 290 16.17 -3.89 7.06
C HIS A 290 15.88 -5.40 7.16
N HIS A 291 14.83 -5.90 6.49
CA HIS A 291 14.53 -7.33 6.34
C HIS A 291 14.70 -7.81 4.88
N GLU A 292 15.18 -6.94 3.99
CA GLU A 292 15.27 -7.17 2.54
C GLU A 292 13.95 -7.69 1.96
N ARG A 293 12.84 -7.20 2.54
CA ARG A 293 11.50 -7.68 2.25
C ARG A 293 10.70 -6.59 1.56
N VAL A 294 9.80 -7.00 0.69
CA VAL A 294 8.81 -6.11 0.07
C VAL A 294 7.45 -6.82 0.02
N ARG A 295 6.40 -6.07 0.27
CA ARG A 295 5.01 -6.49 0.05
C ARG A 295 4.40 -5.69 -1.09
N LEU A 296 3.83 -6.41 -2.04
CA LEU A 296 3.17 -5.87 -3.22
C LEU A 296 1.69 -6.14 -3.10
N VAL A 297 0.86 -5.10 -3.24
CA VAL A 297 -0.59 -5.19 -3.12
C VAL A 297 -1.23 -4.89 -4.47
N TRP A 298 -1.83 -5.91 -5.05
CA TRP A 298 -2.66 -5.77 -6.24
C TRP A 298 -4.13 -5.71 -5.86
N ARG A 299 -4.86 -4.77 -6.44
CA ARG A 299 -6.29 -4.56 -6.14
C ARG A 299 -7.17 -4.71 -7.36
N ALA A 300 -8.27 -5.44 -7.20
CA ALA A 300 -9.37 -5.50 -8.16
C ALA A 300 -10.70 -5.27 -7.45
N SER A 301 -11.65 -4.65 -8.13
CA SER A 301 -12.99 -4.46 -7.60
C SER A 301 -14.06 -4.69 -8.65
N ALA A 302 -15.23 -5.10 -8.18
CA ALA A 302 -16.44 -5.18 -8.97
C ALA A 302 -17.64 -4.66 -8.16
N PRO A 303 -18.52 -3.86 -8.78
CA PRO A 303 -19.70 -3.37 -8.11
C PRO A 303 -20.63 -4.53 -7.76
N LEU A 304 -21.12 -4.54 -6.53
CA LEU A 304 -22.16 -5.43 -6.09
C LEU A 304 -23.53 -4.95 -6.61
N THR A 305 -24.46 -5.89 -6.68
CA THR A 305 -25.87 -5.60 -6.91
C THR A 305 -26.55 -5.33 -5.55
N LYS A 306 -27.85 -5.02 -5.57
CA LYS A 306 -28.63 -4.77 -4.33
C LYS A 306 -28.62 -5.93 -3.34
N LYS A 307 -28.30 -7.16 -3.78
CA LYS A 307 -28.20 -8.34 -2.91
C LYS A 307 -26.76 -8.81 -2.88
N LEU A 308 -26.10 -8.72 -1.73
CA LEU A 308 -24.73 -9.22 -1.53
C LEU A 308 -24.58 -10.72 -1.92
N THR A 309 -25.67 -11.48 -1.80
CA THR A 309 -25.74 -12.91 -2.19
C THR A 309 -25.66 -13.15 -3.69
N ASP A 310 -25.82 -12.11 -4.52
CA ASP A 310 -25.70 -12.26 -5.97
C ASP A 310 -24.25 -12.54 -6.39
N LEU A 311 -23.26 -12.14 -5.57
CA LEU A 311 -21.87 -12.57 -5.72
C LEU A 311 -21.70 -13.97 -5.09
N ARG A 312 -21.63 -14.98 -5.95
CA ARG A 312 -21.50 -16.39 -5.55
C ARG A 312 -20.09 -16.74 -5.07
N GLY A 313 -19.08 -16.01 -5.56
CA GLY A 313 -17.71 -16.20 -5.14
C GLY A 313 -16.72 -15.44 -6.00
N VAL A 314 -15.48 -15.41 -5.52
CA VAL A 314 -14.35 -14.79 -6.20
C VAL A 314 -13.28 -15.86 -6.44
N ASP A 315 -12.69 -15.85 -7.63
CA ASP A 315 -11.55 -16.70 -7.98
C ASP A 315 -10.34 -15.80 -8.31
N VAL A 316 -9.20 -16.09 -7.69
CA VAL A 316 -7.96 -15.30 -7.82
C VAL A 316 -6.90 -16.11 -8.55
N GLY A 317 -6.22 -15.49 -9.52
CA GLY A 317 -5.23 -16.14 -10.36
C GLY A 317 -5.84 -16.82 -11.57
N GLU A 318 -4.95 -17.29 -12.46
CA GLU A 318 -5.33 -17.99 -13.68
C GLU A 318 -6.18 -19.20 -13.32
N GLN A 319 -7.40 -19.22 -13.82
CA GLN A 319 -8.29 -20.34 -13.63
C GLN A 319 -7.94 -21.40 -14.67
N PRO A 320 -7.81 -22.69 -14.29
CA PRO A 320 -7.73 -23.74 -15.28
C PRO A 320 -8.87 -23.54 -16.26
N LEU A 321 -8.55 -23.46 -17.57
CA LEU A 321 -9.60 -23.43 -18.59
C LEU A 321 -10.56 -24.57 -18.22
N PRO A 322 -11.87 -24.30 -18.06
CA PRO A 322 -12.81 -25.40 -17.95
C PRO A 322 -12.50 -26.25 -19.18
N ALA A 323 -12.13 -27.52 -18.95
CA ALA A 323 -11.76 -28.44 -20.01
C ALA A 323 -12.74 -28.19 -21.14
N ARG A 324 -12.26 -27.94 -22.37
CA ARG A 324 -13.04 -27.27 -23.43
C ARG A 324 -14.37 -27.93 -23.80
N ASP A 325 -14.72 -29.05 -23.16
CA ASP A 325 -15.96 -29.78 -23.26
C ASP A 325 -16.34 -30.51 -21.95
N GLY A 326 -15.80 -30.11 -20.80
CA GLY A 326 -15.90 -30.83 -19.53
C GLY A 326 -15.06 -32.12 -19.47
N ILE A 327 -14.26 -32.40 -20.49
CA ILE A 327 -13.51 -33.65 -20.65
C ILE A 327 -12.17 -33.57 -19.90
N ILE A 328 -12.02 -34.35 -18.83
CA ILE A 328 -10.77 -34.47 -18.06
C ILE A 328 -9.84 -35.59 -18.58
N GLY A 329 -10.26 -36.34 -19.61
CA GLY A 329 -9.43 -37.35 -20.26
C GLY A 329 -10.23 -38.29 -21.16
N TYR A 330 -9.59 -39.34 -21.67
CA TYR A 330 -10.24 -40.39 -22.45
C TYR A 330 -9.92 -41.76 -21.86
N ARG A 331 -10.93 -42.63 -21.74
CA ARG A 331 -10.76 -44.03 -21.33
C ARG A 331 -11.42 -44.93 -22.38
N ARG A 332 -10.62 -45.79 -23.03
CA ARG A 332 -11.08 -46.65 -24.14
C ARG A 332 -11.79 -45.86 -25.26
N GLY A 333 -11.24 -44.70 -25.61
CA GLY A 333 -11.81 -43.82 -26.64
C GLY A 333 -13.07 -43.03 -26.23
N LYS A 334 -13.56 -43.17 -25.00
CA LYS A 334 -14.71 -42.39 -24.49
C LYS A 334 -14.24 -41.23 -23.61
N PRO A 335 -14.83 -40.03 -23.75
CA PRO A 335 -14.48 -38.90 -22.90
C PRO A 335 -14.85 -39.18 -21.43
N VAL A 336 -13.98 -38.77 -20.52
CA VAL A 336 -14.13 -38.87 -19.06
C VAL A 336 -14.40 -37.47 -18.52
N PHE A 337 -15.38 -37.33 -17.64
CA PHE A 337 -15.82 -36.06 -17.07
C PHE A 337 -15.58 -36.05 -15.55
N PRO A 338 -15.38 -34.87 -14.93
CA PRO A 338 -15.15 -34.75 -13.49
C PRO A 338 -16.43 -35.01 -12.66
N GLY A 339 -17.59 -35.13 -13.30
CA GLY A 339 -18.86 -35.46 -12.65
C GLY A 339 -20.04 -35.40 -13.62
N ILE A 340 -21.20 -35.88 -13.15
CA ILE A 340 -22.43 -36.01 -13.95
C ILE A 340 -22.87 -34.69 -14.59
N ALA A 341 -22.74 -33.55 -13.88
CA ALA A 341 -23.13 -32.25 -14.42
C ALA A 341 -22.31 -31.84 -15.65
N ALA A 342 -21.02 -32.20 -15.70
CA ALA A 342 -20.16 -31.94 -16.85
C ALA A 342 -20.52 -32.87 -18.03
N THR A 343 -20.84 -34.14 -17.74
CA THR A 343 -21.36 -35.09 -18.74
C THR A 343 -22.66 -34.60 -19.36
N LEU A 344 -23.61 -34.10 -18.56
CA LEU A 344 -24.90 -33.60 -19.04
C LEU A 344 -24.76 -32.34 -19.91
N ARG A 345 -23.84 -31.43 -19.54
CA ARG A 345 -23.52 -30.25 -20.37
C ARG A 345 -22.91 -30.64 -21.72
N TRP A 346 -22.09 -31.69 -21.75
CA TRP A 346 -21.49 -32.20 -22.97
C TRP A 346 -22.50 -32.91 -23.89
N LEU A 347 -23.45 -33.64 -23.28
CA LEU A 347 -24.53 -34.33 -24.00
C LEU A 347 -25.67 -33.41 -24.44
N ALA A 348 -25.76 -32.19 -23.91
CA ALA A 348 -26.79 -31.25 -24.27
C ALA A 348 -26.70 -30.89 -25.77
N PRO A 349 -27.83 -30.86 -26.51
CA PRO A 349 -27.83 -30.54 -27.93
C PRO A 349 -27.23 -29.15 -28.16
N ARG A 350 -26.12 -29.08 -28.89
CA ARG A 350 -25.52 -27.81 -29.33
C ARG A 350 -26.46 -27.16 -30.35
N ARG A 351 -27.40 -26.32 -29.89
CA ARG A 351 -28.16 -25.43 -30.75
C ARG A 351 -27.20 -24.38 -31.33
N ASP A 352 -27.23 -24.29 -32.65
CA ASP A 352 -26.57 -23.33 -33.54
C ASP A 352 -25.05 -23.38 -33.70
N ARG A 353 -24.62 -24.16 -34.72
CA ARG A 353 -23.57 -23.73 -35.64
C ARG A 353 -24.15 -23.72 -37.06
N PRO A 354 -23.99 -22.64 -37.84
CA PRO A 354 -24.36 -22.66 -39.25
C PRO A 354 -23.46 -23.69 -39.96
N ARG A 355 -24.07 -24.59 -40.71
CA ARG A 355 -23.35 -25.52 -41.60
C ARG A 355 -22.67 -24.69 -42.68
N GLY A 356 -21.36 -24.49 -42.55
CA GLY A 356 -20.52 -24.02 -43.65
C GLY A 356 -20.63 -24.99 -44.82
N GLY A 357 -21.04 -24.46 -45.97
CA GLY A 357 -21.14 -25.17 -47.24
C GLY A 357 -19.78 -25.66 -47.73
N ARG A 358 -19.88 -26.65 -48.63
CA ARG A 358 -18.80 -27.36 -49.30
C ARG A 358 -17.80 -26.46 -50.02
#